data_AF-A0A349Y4A3-F1
#
_entry.id   AF-A0A349Y4A3-F1
#
_cell.length_a   1.000
_cell.length_b   1.000
_cell.length_c   1.000
_cell.angle_alpha   90.00
_cell.angle_beta   90.00
_cell.angle_gamma   90.00
#
_symmetry.space_group_name_H-M   'P 1'
#
loop_
_entity.id
_entity.type
_entity.pdbx_description
1 polymer ?
#
loop_
_entity_poly.entity_id
_entity_poly.type
_entity_poly.pdbx_seq_one_letter_code
_entity_poly.pdbx_strand_id
1 'polypeptide(L)'
;LRRIAQEIRAHARRPRDMAARFGGDEFALILPDTTPEGAVQVVQDLVARAQALEIPAGRGTTTHITVTVGVFTRVPTPGTEPRHFFEGADAALYQAKAAGRNGYAVDDGGLG
;
A
#
# COMPACT_ATOMS: atom_id res chain seq x y z
N LEU A 1 -7.98 11.18 6.64
CA LEU A 1 -7.45 9.90 7.15
C LEU A 1 -8.50 8.80 7.34
N ARG A 2 -9.66 9.03 7.99
CA ARG A 2 -10.67 7.96 8.19
C ARG A 2 -11.13 7.26 6.88
N ARG A 3 -11.40 8.03 5.82
CA ARG A 3 -11.80 7.47 4.51
C ARG A 3 -10.70 6.61 3.88
N ILE A 4 -9.44 7.06 3.90
CA ILE A 4 -8.29 6.26 3.44
C ILE A 4 -8.16 4.96 4.23
N ALA A 5 -8.29 5.00 5.56
CA ALA A 5 -8.26 3.79 6.38
C ALA A 5 -9.39 2.80 6.03
N GLN A 6 -10.58 3.32 5.67
CA GLN A 6 -11.71 2.50 5.20
C GLN A 6 -11.41 1.86 3.84
N GLU A 7 -10.83 2.63 2.90
CA GLU A 7 -10.40 2.07 1.61
C GLU A 7 -9.37 0.97 1.81
N ILE A 8 -8.29 1.22 2.55
CA ILE A 8 -7.24 0.21 2.80
C ILE A 8 -7.85 -1.06 3.43
N ARG A 9 -8.73 -0.90 4.42
CA ARG A 9 -9.43 -2.04 5.03
C ARG A 9 -10.32 -2.79 4.04
N ALA A 10 -10.96 -2.12 3.10
CA ALA A 10 -11.78 -2.74 2.06
C ALA A 10 -10.96 -3.56 1.03
N HIS A 11 -9.64 -3.34 0.98
CA HIS A 11 -8.72 -4.12 0.15
C HIS A 11 -8.16 -5.36 0.87
N ALA A 12 -8.31 -5.47 2.18
CA ALA A 12 -8.09 -6.71 2.93
C ALA A 12 -9.35 -7.60 2.84
N ARG A 13 -9.49 -8.34 1.74
CA ARG A 13 -10.75 -9.01 1.37
C ARG A 13 -10.84 -10.45 1.88
N ARG A 14 -9.69 -11.10 2.11
CA ARG A 14 -9.61 -12.51 2.53
C ARG A 14 -9.43 -12.59 4.05
N PRO A 15 -9.82 -13.71 4.69
CA PRO A 15 -9.67 -13.87 6.15
C PRO A 15 -8.25 -13.71 6.69
N ARG A 16 -7.22 -13.95 5.85
CA ARG A 16 -5.81 -13.81 6.21
C ARG A 16 -5.21 -12.45 5.84
N ASP A 17 -5.93 -11.63 5.08
CA ASP A 17 -5.46 -10.29 4.73
C ASP A 17 -5.55 -9.40 5.97
N MET A 18 -4.57 -8.52 6.14
CA MET A 18 -4.50 -7.64 7.30
C MET A 18 -4.20 -6.20 6.88
N ALA A 19 -5.05 -5.27 7.31
CA ALA A 19 -4.81 -3.84 7.22
C ALA A 19 -4.43 -3.30 8.60
N ALA A 20 -3.32 -2.57 8.69
CA ALA A 20 -2.82 -1.99 9.93
C ALA A 20 -2.48 -0.50 9.75
N ARG A 21 -2.48 0.25 10.85
CA ARG A 21 -2.02 1.64 10.91
C ARG A 21 -0.86 1.73 11.89
N PHE A 22 0.32 2.11 11.41
CA PHE A 22 1.52 2.18 12.25
C PHE A 22 1.54 3.44 13.12
N GLY A 23 1.07 4.56 12.57
CA GLY A 23 1.05 5.86 13.24
C GLY A 23 0.79 6.96 12.23
N GLY A 24 0.30 8.13 12.67
CA GLY A 24 0.09 9.26 11.76
C GLY A 24 -0.75 8.90 10.53
N ASP A 25 -0.19 9.08 9.34
CA ASP A 25 -0.75 8.73 8.03
C ASP A 25 -0.15 7.46 7.40
N GLU A 26 0.59 6.66 8.18
CA GLU A 26 1.24 5.43 7.73
C GLU A 26 0.37 4.19 7.97
N PHE A 27 0.21 3.39 6.91
CA PHE A 27 -0.61 2.19 6.89
C PHE A 27 0.15 1.02 6.26
N ALA A 28 -0.20 -0.20 6.66
CA ALA A 28 0.24 -1.45 6.03
C ALA A 28 -0.95 -2.24 5.52
N LEU A 29 -0.74 -2.95 4.41
CA LEU A 29 -1.61 -4.00 3.91
C LEU A 29 -0.76 -5.26 3.70
N ILE A 30 -1.08 -6.33 4.42
CA ILE A 30 -0.40 -7.62 4.36
C ILE A 30 -1.34 -8.61 3.69
N LEU A 31 -0.85 -9.21 2.60
CA LEU A 31 -1.63 -10.09 1.72
C LEU A 31 -0.94 -11.46 1.62
N PRO A 32 -1.24 -12.41 2.52
CA PRO A 32 -0.71 -13.77 2.42
C PRO A 32 -1.19 -14.46 1.14
N ASP A 33 -0.41 -15.43 0.67
CA ASP A 33 -0.78 -16.27 -0.49
C ASP A 33 -1.20 -15.45 -1.72
N THR A 34 -0.46 -14.36 -1.97
CA THR A 34 -0.71 -13.40 -3.04
C THR A 34 0.52 -13.27 -3.93
N THR A 35 0.33 -13.43 -5.24
CA THR A 35 1.43 -13.30 -6.21
C THR A 35 1.82 -11.83 -6.38
N PRO A 36 3.01 -11.53 -6.93
CA PRO A 36 3.40 -10.15 -7.26
C PRO A 36 2.34 -9.43 -8.10
N GLU A 37 1.78 -10.10 -9.10
CA GLU A 37 0.74 -9.53 -9.98
C GLU A 37 -0.55 -9.25 -9.22
N GLY A 38 -0.96 -10.17 -8.34
CA GLY A 38 -2.14 -9.99 -7.50
C GLY A 38 -1.97 -8.83 -6.51
N ALA A 39 -0.78 -8.67 -5.93
CA ALA A 39 -0.47 -7.56 -5.04
C ALA A 39 -0.52 -6.22 -5.80
N VAL A 40 0.04 -6.18 -7.01
CA VAL A 40 -0.03 -4.99 -7.88
C VAL A 40 -1.46 -4.64 -8.23
N GLN A 41 -2.31 -5.61 -8.59
CA GLN A 41 -3.73 -5.37 -8.88
C GLN A 41 -4.47 -4.74 -7.69
N VAL A 42 -4.22 -5.25 -6.47
CA VAL A 42 -4.82 -4.70 -5.25
C VAL A 42 -4.38 -3.26 -5.00
N VAL A 43 -3.08 -2.98 -5.19
CA VAL A 43 -2.51 -1.64 -4.98
C VAL A 43 -2.97 -0.65 -6.05
N GLN A 44 -3.10 -1.09 -7.30
CA GLN A 44 -3.65 -0.29 -8.40
C GLN A 44 -5.10 0.15 -8.10
N ASP A 45 -5.97 -0.78 -7.67
CA ASP A 45 -7.35 -0.46 -7.25
C ASP A 45 -7.35 0.53 -6.08
N LEU A 46 -6.49 0.32 -5.07
CA LEU A 46 -6.38 1.21 -3.92
C LEU A 46 -5.96 2.63 -4.31
N VAL A 47 -4.94 2.77 -5.15
CA VAL A 47 -4.44 4.06 -5.62
C VAL A 47 -5.53 4.78 -6.43
N ALA A 48 -6.19 4.08 -7.35
CA ALA A 48 -7.27 4.64 -8.17
C ALA A 48 -8.46 5.10 -7.30
N ARG A 49 -8.87 4.29 -6.32
CA ARG A 49 -9.94 4.64 -5.38
C ARG A 49 -9.56 5.83 -4.51
N ALA A 50 -8.32 5.88 -4.01
CA ALA A 50 -7.85 7.02 -3.25
C ALA A 50 -7.89 8.32 -4.07
N GLN A 51 -7.43 8.28 -5.32
CA GLN A 51 -7.47 9.44 -6.23
C GLN A 51 -8.90 9.92 -6.51
N ALA A 52 -9.85 8.99 -6.63
CA ALA A 52 -11.26 9.30 -6.85
C ALA A 52 -12.00 9.76 -5.58
N LEU A 53 -11.38 9.69 -4.39
CA LEU A 53 -12.03 10.15 -3.16
C LEU A 53 -12.07 11.68 -3.09
N GLU A 54 -13.27 12.21 -3.23
CA GLU A 54 -13.58 13.59 -2.85
C GLU A 54 -13.87 13.67 -1.35
N ILE A 55 -13.07 14.47 -0.64
CA ILE A 55 -13.20 14.64 0.80
C ILE A 55 -13.72 16.06 1.07
N PRO A 56 -14.90 16.22 1.69
CA PRO A 56 -15.39 17.53 2.08
C PRO A 56 -14.41 18.20 3.05
N ALA A 57 -13.90 19.37 2.68
CA ALA A 57 -12.99 20.19 3.49
C ALA A 57 -13.74 21.32 4.24
N GLY A 58 -15.08 21.37 4.11
CA GLY A 58 -15.94 22.38 4.71
C GLY A 58 -16.19 23.57 3.78
N ARG A 59 -17.20 24.39 4.10
CA ARG A 59 -17.59 25.59 3.33
C ARG A 59 -17.78 25.35 1.81
N GLY A 60 -18.30 24.17 1.44
CA GLY A 60 -18.51 23.81 0.03
C GLY A 60 -17.25 23.44 -0.74
N THR A 61 -16.09 23.32 -0.08
CA THR A 61 -14.84 22.91 -0.71
C THR A 61 -14.62 21.40 -0.57
N THR A 62 -14.02 20.81 -1.60
CA THR A 62 -13.52 19.43 -1.59
C THR A 62 -12.00 19.45 -1.64
N THR A 63 -11.39 18.46 -1.00
CA THR A 63 -9.97 18.18 -1.11
C THR A 63 -9.79 16.75 -1.62
N HIS A 64 -8.71 16.54 -2.37
CA HIS A 64 -8.30 15.23 -2.84
C HIS A 64 -7.12 14.77 -2.00
N ILE A 65 -7.16 13.51 -1.57
CA ILE A 65 -6.04 12.88 -0.88
C ILE A 65 -5.52 11.77 -1.77
N THR A 66 -4.22 11.76 -1.99
CA THR A 66 -3.54 10.69 -2.71
C THR A 66 -2.83 9.77 -1.72
N VAL A 67 -2.50 8.57 -2.18
CA VAL A 67 -1.67 7.62 -1.43
C VAL A 67 -0.40 7.34 -2.22
N THR A 68 0.68 7.07 -1.51
CA THR A 68 1.93 6.57 -2.11
C THR A 68 2.23 5.23 -1.46
N VAL A 69 2.45 4.20 -2.25
CA VAL A 69 2.52 2.81 -1.77
C VAL A 69 3.81 2.16 -2.22
N GLY A 70 4.53 1.53 -1.30
CA GLY A 70 5.60 0.59 -1.63
C GLY A 70 5.08 -0.84 -1.59
N VAL A 71 5.36 -1.61 -2.63
CA VAL A 71 4.91 -3.01 -2.75
C VAL A 71 6.13 -3.90 -2.73
N PHE A 72 6.13 -4.90 -1.86
CA PHE A 72 7.14 -5.93 -1.81
C PHE A 72 6.47 -7.29 -1.64
N THR A 73 6.90 -8.27 -2.42
CA THR A 73 6.36 -9.63 -2.39
C THR A 73 7.50 -10.63 -2.42
N ARG A 74 7.41 -11.67 -1.60
CA ARG A 74 8.43 -12.72 -1.53
C ARG A 74 7.84 -14.02 -1.03
N VAL A 75 8.31 -15.14 -1.60
CA VAL A 75 8.09 -16.47 -1.02
C VAL A 75 9.10 -16.67 0.12
N PRO A 76 8.66 -16.85 1.37
CA PRO A 76 9.60 -17.03 2.49
C PRO A 76 10.48 -18.27 2.32
N THR A 77 11.78 -18.09 2.53
CA THR A 77 12.76 -19.17 2.69
C THR A 77 13.19 -19.29 4.17
N PRO A 78 13.93 -20.34 4.60
CA PRO A 78 14.33 -20.51 6.00
C PRO A 78 15.08 -19.35 6.66
N GLY A 79 15.66 -18.42 5.88
CA GLY A 79 16.29 -17.19 6.38
C GLY A 79 15.45 -15.92 6.21
N THR A 80 14.18 -16.04 5.80
CA THR A 80 13.30 -14.89 5.60
C THR A 80 12.71 -14.47 6.93
N GLU A 81 13.03 -13.26 7.36
CA GLU A 81 12.48 -12.64 8.55
C GLU A 81 11.43 -11.58 8.20
N PRO A 82 10.46 -11.32 9.09
CA PRO A 82 9.44 -10.29 8.86
C PRO A 82 10.01 -8.91 8.53
N ARG A 83 11.18 -8.55 9.10
CA ARG A 83 11.86 -7.28 8.81
C ARG A 83 12.18 -7.10 7.32
N HIS A 84 12.50 -8.17 6.60
CA HIS A 84 12.85 -8.08 5.18
C HIS A 84 11.66 -7.63 4.32
N PHE A 85 10.43 -7.99 4.71
CA PHE A 85 9.22 -7.51 4.04
C PHE A 85 8.99 -6.02 4.28
N PHE A 86 9.27 -5.55 5.49
CA PHE A 86 9.15 -4.14 5.83
C PHE A 86 10.20 -3.29 5.12
N GLU A 87 11.47 -3.74 5.15
CA GLU A 87 12.59 -3.07 4.48
C GLU A 87 12.37 -2.97 2.95
N GLY A 88 11.95 -4.05 2.30
CA GLY A 88 11.64 -4.02 0.86
C GLY A 88 10.46 -3.12 0.52
N ALA A 89 9.39 -3.17 1.32
CA ALA A 89 8.23 -2.28 1.12
C ALA A 89 8.59 -0.81 1.36
N ASP A 90 9.44 -0.49 2.34
CA ASP A 90 9.91 0.88 2.59
C ASP A 90 10.85 1.38 1.48
N ALA A 91 11.74 0.52 0.98
CA ALA A 91 12.57 0.83 -0.18
C ALA A 91 11.71 1.15 -1.42
N ALA A 92 10.72 0.31 -1.72
CA ALA A 92 9.75 0.58 -2.78
C ALA A 92 8.98 1.89 -2.54
N LEU A 93 8.56 2.14 -1.30
CA LEU A 93 7.84 3.37 -0.93
C LEU A 93 8.72 4.62 -1.16
N TYR A 94 10.01 4.53 -0.84
CA TYR A 94 10.98 5.57 -1.12
C TYR A 94 11.08 5.85 -2.62
N GLN A 95 11.16 4.80 -3.46
CA GLN A 95 11.18 4.98 -4.91
C GLN A 95 9.90 5.65 -5.44
N ALA A 96 8.73 5.22 -4.95
CA ALA A 96 7.46 5.85 -5.33
C ALA A 96 7.39 7.33 -4.91
N LYS A 97 7.93 7.69 -3.73
CA LYS A 97 8.04 9.07 -3.26
C LYS A 97 9.00 9.88 -4.14
N ALA A 98 10.14 9.31 -4.51
CA ALA A 98 11.13 9.95 -5.38
C ALA A 98 10.61 10.16 -6.81
N ALA A 99 9.77 9.25 -7.31
CA ALA A 99 9.14 9.32 -8.62
C ALA A 99 7.96 10.33 -8.72
N GLY A 100 7.66 11.06 -7.64
CA GLY A 100 6.64 12.11 -7.65
C GLY A 100 5.41 11.85 -6.77
N ARG A 101 5.39 10.76 -5.99
CA ARG A 101 4.26 10.36 -5.11
C ARG A 101 3.00 10.02 -5.93
N ASN A 102 1.85 9.87 -5.25
CA ASN A 102 0.55 9.58 -5.86
C ASN A 102 0.57 8.37 -6.80
N GLY A 103 1.02 7.23 -6.28
CA GLY A 103 1.26 6.06 -7.08
C GLY A 103 1.87 4.95 -6.25
N TYR A 104 2.46 3.99 -6.93
CA TYR A 104 3.14 2.89 -6.28
C TYR A 104 4.45 2.57 -6.99
N ALA A 105 5.35 1.94 -6.27
CA ALA A 105 6.49 1.25 -6.85
C ALA A 105 6.55 -0.16 -6.27
N VAL A 106 7.18 -1.05 -7.02
CA VAL A 106 7.36 -2.44 -6.65
C VAL A 106 8.85 -2.68 -6.46
N ASP A 107 9.21 -3.28 -5.34
CA ASP A 107 10.50 -3.91 -5.16
C ASP A 107 10.32 -5.42 -5.33
N ASP A 108 10.92 -5.94 -6.39
CA ASP A 108 11.00 -7.36 -6.73
C ASP A 108 12.09 -8.09 -5.93
N GLY A 109 12.77 -7.39 -5.02
CA GLY A 109 13.65 -8.00 -4.02
C GLY A 109 14.93 -8.58 -4.62
N GLY A 110 15.33 -8.10 -5.80
CA GLY A 110 16.59 -8.45 -6.44
C GLY A 110 16.88 -9.95 -6.43
N LEU A 111 16.01 -10.75 -7.05
CA LEU A 111 16.35 -12.11 -7.45
C LEU A 111 16.70 -12.10 -8.94
N GLY A 112 17.90 -11.59 -9.23
CA GLY A 112 18.70 -11.95 -10.39
C GLY A 112 19.79 -12.94 -9.99
#